data_AF-A0A8T3ZLV6-F1
#
_entry.id   AF-A0A8T3ZLV6-F1
#
_cell.length_a   1.000
_cell.length_b   1.000
_cell.length_c   1.000
_cell.angle_alpha   90.00
_cell.angle_beta   90.00
_cell.angle_gamma   90.00
#
_symmetry.space_group_name_H-M   'P 1'
#
loop_
_entity.id
_entity.type
_entity.pdbx_description
1 polymer ?
#
loop_
_entity_poly.entity_id
_entity_poly.type
_entity_poly.pdbx_seq_one_letter_code
_entity_poly.pdbx_strand_id
1 'polypeptide(L)'
;MKFFKKGQGMSINVIIIAVLALLVLVVLAFIFTGKIGKFSSTTADCTKIAGGKCEIDCSYLGNSYVQDSSRVCLDRNGDVDTTEVCCVGVAG
;
A
#
# COMPACT_ATOMS: atom_id res chain seq x y z
N MET A 1 27.54 48.78 -16.46
CA MET A 1 26.47 47.82 -16.06
C MET A 1 26.57 47.55 -14.56
N LYS A 2 25.63 48.09 -13.77
CA LYS A 2 25.55 47.83 -12.31
C LYS A 2 24.92 46.45 -12.11
N PHE A 3 25.74 45.44 -11.80
CA PHE A 3 25.24 44.18 -11.28
C PHE A 3 24.70 44.42 -9.87
N PHE A 4 23.36 44.45 -9.73
CA PHE A 4 22.71 44.40 -8.43
C PHE A 4 23.02 43.04 -7.81
N LYS A 5 24.01 42.96 -6.91
CA LYS A 5 24.17 41.84 -5.99
C LYS A 5 22.98 41.84 -5.04
N LYS A 6 21.88 41.20 -5.44
CA LYS A 6 20.77 40.84 -4.55
C LYS A 6 21.14 39.54 -3.84
N GLY A 7 22.26 39.57 -3.11
CA GLY A 7 22.61 38.57 -2.12
C GLY A 7 21.73 38.81 -0.90
N GLN A 8 20.44 38.52 -1.05
CA GLN A 8 19.51 38.48 0.06
C GLN A 8 19.91 37.25 0.86
N GLY A 9 20.80 37.44 1.85
CA GLY A 9 21.14 36.39 2.79
C GLY A 9 19.83 35.94 3.42
N MET A 10 19.32 34.78 3.00
CA MET A 10 18.21 34.15 3.69
C MET A 10 18.67 34.03 5.13
N SER A 11 17.93 34.67 6.04
CA SER A 11 18.35 34.71 7.44
C SER A 11 18.57 33.28 7.90
N ILE A 12 19.60 33.06 8.71
CA ILE A 12 19.96 31.72 9.23
C ILE A 12 18.72 31.01 9.81
N ASN A 13 17.78 31.75 10.39
CA ASN A 13 16.52 31.22 10.89
C ASN A 13 15.68 30.53 9.81
N VAL A 14 15.63 31.07 8.59
CA VAL A 14 14.89 30.47 7.46
C VAL A 14 15.52 29.14 7.06
N ILE A 15 16.85 29.08 7.03
CA ILE A 15 17.58 27.84 6.71
C ILE A 15 17.29 26.79 7.78
N ILE A 16 17.32 27.15 9.06
CA ILE A 16 17.01 26.24 10.17
C ILE A 16 15.58 25.69 10.05
N ILE A 17 14.60 26.56 9.82
CA ILE A 17 13.19 26.15 9.69
C ILE A 17 13.00 25.22 8.47
N ALA A 18 13.64 25.55 7.34
CA ALA A 18 13.55 24.72 6.13
C ALA A 18 14.10 23.30 6.36
N VAL A 19 15.23 23.18 7.06
CA VAL A 19 15.82 21.87 7.38
C VAL A 19 14.94 21.08 8.35
N LEU A 20 14.41 21.72 9.40
CA LEU A 20 13.51 21.06 10.36
C LEU A 20 12.23 20.57 9.68
N ALA A 21 11.63 21.39 8.81
CA ALA A 21 10.44 21.02 8.05
C ALA A 21 10.70 19.81 7.14
N LEU A 22 11.84 19.80 6.44
CA LEU A 22 12.24 18.69 5.58
C LEU A 22 12.45 17.40 6.39
N LEU A 23 13.11 17.49 7.54
CA LEU A 23 13.38 16.34 8.42
C LEU A 23 12.06 15.71 8.91
N VAL A 24 11.10 16.54 9.37
CA VAL A 24 9.77 16.06 9.77
C VAL A 24 9.04 15.41 8.59
N LEU A 25 9.10 16.00 7.39
CA LEU A 25 8.46 15.46 6.20
C LEU A 25 9.03 14.08 5.83
N VAL A 26 10.35 13.92 5.89
CA VAL A 26 11.02 12.62 5.66
C VAL A 26 10.55 11.57 6.65
N VAL A 27 10.50 11.88 7.95
CA VAL A 27 10.03 10.93 8.98
C VAL A 27 8.58 10.53 8.73
N LEU A 28 7.70 11.49 8.43
CA LEU A 28 6.32 11.21 8.09
C LEU A 28 6.22 10.34 6.83
N ALA A 29 7.02 10.62 5.79
CA ALA A 29 7.04 9.84 4.57
C ALA A 29 7.44 8.39 4.83
N PHE A 30 8.44 8.12 5.68
CA PHE A 30 8.82 6.76 6.05
C PHE A 30 7.71 6.03 6.82
N ILE A 31 7.06 6.70 7.77
CA ILE A 31 5.95 6.11 8.53
C ILE A 31 4.76 5.79 7.60
N PHE A 32 4.39 6.74 6.74
CA PHE A 32 3.27 6.55 5.81
C PHE A 32 3.60 5.49 4.77
N THR A 33 4.81 5.46 4.21
CA THR A 33 5.22 4.44 3.23
C THR A 33 5.18 3.03 3.83
N GLY A 34 5.66 2.86 5.07
CA GLY A 34 5.62 1.57 5.76
C GLY A 34 4.19 1.08 6.08
N LYS A 35 3.24 1.98 6.36
CA LYS A 35 1.85 1.61 6.66
C LYS A 35 0.98 1.42 5.41
N ILE A 36 1.21 2.17 4.34
CA ILE A 36 0.45 2.07 3.09
C ILE A 36 0.58 0.68 2.46
N GLY A 37 1.79 0.09 2.49
CA GLY A 37 2.00 -1.27 1.99
C GLY A 37 1.06 -2.29 2.63
N LYS A 38 0.94 -2.26 3.97
CA LYS A 38 0.05 -3.17 4.72
C LYS A 38 -1.44 -2.84 4.59
N PHE A 39 -1.79 -1.58 4.36
CA PHE A 39 -3.19 -1.15 4.28
C PHE A 39 -3.88 -1.60 2.98
N SER A 40 -3.12 -1.68 1.87
CA SER A 40 -3.65 -2.15 0.59
C SER A 40 -4.07 -3.62 0.65
N SER A 41 -3.29 -4.46 1.34
CA SER A 41 -3.51 -5.89 1.45
C SER A 41 -4.79 -6.22 2.22
N THR A 42 -5.11 -5.47 3.29
CA THR A 42 -6.26 -5.77 4.16
C THR A 42 -7.61 -5.50 3.47
N THR A 43 -7.69 -4.56 2.53
CA THR A 43 -8.96 -4.21 1.87
C THR A 43 -9.35 -5.19 0.77
N ALA A 44 -8.35 -5.84 0.16
CA ALA A 44 -8.54 -6.81 -0.93
C ALA A 44 -8.54 -8.27 -0.46
N ASP A 45 -8.56 -8.53 0.85
CA ASP A 45 -8.46 -9.87 1.42
C ASP A 45 -9.66 -10.77 1.04
N CYS A 46 -9.37 -11.85 0.32
CA CYS A 46 -10.34 -12.84 -0.13
C CYS A 46 -11.11 -13.49 1.03
N THR A 47 -10.48 -13.67 2.18
CA THR A 47 -11.10 -14.36 3.32
C THR A 47 -12.13 -13.50 4.06
N LYS A 48 -12.20 -12.20 3.75
CA LYS A 48 -13.14 -11.26 4.39
C LYS A 48 -14.51 -11.22 3.73
N ILE A 49 -14.69 -11.89 2.60
CA ILE A 49 -15.98 -11.98 1.94
C ILE A 49 -16.69 -13.30 2.17
N ALA A 50 -18.02 -13.23 2.17
CA ALA A 50 -18.86 -14.43 2.24
C ALA A 50 -18.59 -15.31 1.01
N GLY A 51 -18.15 -16.56 1.26
CA GLY A 51 -17.87 -17.54 0.20
C GLY A 51 -16.50 -17.42 -0.47
N GLY A 52 -15.61 -16.54 0.02
CA GLY A 52 -14.22 -16.47 -0.42
C GLY A 52 -13.38 -17.60 0.15
N LYS A 53 -12.65 -18.30 -0.72
CA LYS A 53 -11.70 -19.37 -0.39
C LYS A 53 -10.37 -19.05 -1.08
N CYS A 54 -9.29 -19.17 -0.34
CA CYS A 54 -7.94 -19.15 -0.92
C CYS A 54 -7.53 -20.58 -1.20
N GLU A 55 -7.22 -20.85 -2.46
CA GLU A 55 -6.83 -22.18 -2.94
C GLU A 55 -5.84 -22.02 -4.10
N ILE A 56 -5.02 -23.03 -4.36
CA ILE A 56 -4.07 -23.00 -5.48
C ILE A 56 -4.80 -22.92 -6.82
N ASP A 57 -5.99 -23.54 -6.91
CA ASP A 57 -6.85 -23.53 -8.09
C ASP A 57 -8.33 -23.68 -7.70
N CYS A 58 -9.21 -22.83 -8.25
CA CYS A 58 -10.64 -22.88 -7.95
C CYS A 58 -11.35 -24.15 -8.46
N SER A 59 -10.71 -24.91 -9.36
CA SER A 59 -11.22 -26.17 -9.91
C SER A 59 -11.39 -27.25 -8.84
N TYR A 60 -10.62 -27.20 -7.74
CA TYR A 60 -10.73 -28.17 -6.64
C TYR A 60 -11.99 -28.00 -5.80
N LEU A 61 -12.60 -26.81 -5.83
CA LEU A 61 -13.83 -26.49 -5.08
C LEU A 61 -15.11 -26.84 -5.88
N GLY A 62 -14.95 -27.27 -7.13
CA GLY A 62 -16.02 -27.60 -8.06
C GLY A 62 -16.49 -26.42 -8.91
N ASN A 63 -17.40 -26.70 -9.83
CA ASN A 63 -17.84 -25.74 -10.87
C ASN A 63 -18.69 -24.55 -10.36
N SER A 64 -18.85 -24.42 -9.04
CA SER A 64 -19.62 -23.34 -8.40
C SER A 64 -18.71 -22.23 -7.87
N TYR A 65 -17.41 -22.26 -8.17
CA TYR A 65 -16.45 -21.24 -7.78
C TYR A 65 -15.79 -20.62 -9.01
N VAL A 66 -15.61 -19.32 -8.96
CA VAL A 66 -14.89 -18.56 -9.99
C VAL A 66 -13.72 -17.82 -9.37
N GLN A 67 -12.64 -17.65 -10.14
CA GLN A 67 -11.48 -16.87 -9.71
C GLN A 67 -11.81 -15.37 -9.77
N ASP A 68 -11.62 -14.65 -8.66
CA ASP A 68 -11.73 -13.19 -8.60
C ASP A 68 -10.34 -12.57 -8.44
N SER A 69 -9.81 -12.02 -9.53
CA SER A 69 -8.50 -11.35 -9.56
C SER A 69 -8.50 -9.96 -8.90
N SER A 70 -9.66 -9.46 -8.48
CA SER A 70 -9.78 -8.18 -7.77
C SER A 70 -9.38 -8.29 -6.30
N ARG A 71 -9.29 -9.53 -5.80
CA ARG A 71 -9.01 -9.89 -4.42
C ARG A 71 -7.71 -10.70 -4.34
N VAL A 72 -7.07 -10.65 -3.19
CA VAL A 72 -5.81 -11.34 -2.91
C VAL A 72 -5.94 -12.24 -1.69
N CYS A 73 -5.18 -13.32 -1.70
CA CYS A 73 -4.97 -14.17 -0.53
C CYS A 73 -3.80 -13.61 0.28
N LEU A 74 -3.95 -13.57 1.59
CA LEU A 74 -2.92 -13.06 2.49
C LEU A 74 -2.33 -14.20 3.31
N ASP A 75 -1.02 -14.19 3.47
CA ASP A 75 -0.32 -15.13 4.33
C ASP A 75 -0.49 -14.77 5.83
N ARG A 76 0.15 -15.53 6.72
CA ARG A 76 0.13 -15.26 8.18
C ARG A 76 0.83 -13.95 8.57
N ASN A 77 1.64 -13.39 7.68
CA ASN A 77 2.38 -12.15 7.88
C ASN A 77 1.59 -10.94 7.37
N GLY A 78 0.49 -11.17 6.65
CA GLY A 78 -0.36 -10.16 6.01
C GLY A 78 0.17 -9.70 4.65
N ASP A 79 1.09 -10.45 4.07
CA ASP A 79 1.64 -10.23 2.74
C ASP A 79 0.81 -11.00 1.70
N VAL A 80 0.84 -10.57 0.44
CA VAL A 80 0.08 -11.22 -0.64
C VAL A 80 0.69 -12.59 -0.93
N ASP A 81 -0.09 -13.64 -0.72
CA ASP A 81 0.27 -14.99 -1.11
C ASP A 81 0.06 -15.15 -2.62
N THR A 82 1.16 -15.27 -3.37
CA THR A 82 1.13 -15.45 -4.83
C THR A 82 0.90 -16.89 -5.26
N THR A 83 0.84 -17.83 -4.32
CA THR A 83 0.63 -19.26 -4.60
C THR A 83 -0.84 -19.64 -4.60
N GLU A 84 -1.69 -18.85 -3.96
CA GLU A 84 -3.12 -19.04 -3.87
C GLU A 84 -3.86 -17.98 -4.67
N VAL A 85 -5.03 -18.36 -5.19
CA VAL A 85 -5.96 -17.47 -5.89
C VAL A 85 -7.26 -17.34 -5.10
N CYS A 86 -7.91 -16.19 -5.22
CA CYS A 86 -9.20 -15.98 -4.57
C CYS A 86 -10.32 -16.64 -5.37
N CYS A 87 -10.95 -17.65 -4.77
CA CYS A 87 -12.08 -18.37 -5.32
C CYS A 87 -13.36 -17.93 -4.62
N VAL A 88 -14.33 -17.47 -5.39
CA VAL A 88 -15.59 -16.95 -4.87
C VAL A 88 -16.73 -17.84 -5.32
N GLY A 89 -17.55 -18.30 -4.37
CA GLY A 89 -18.73 -19.09 -4.68
C GLY A 89 -19.75 -18.26 -5.47
N VAL A 90 -20.11 -18.69 -6.67
CA VAL A 90 -21.24 -18.15 -7.43
C VAL A 90 -22.50 -18.85 -6.95
N ALA A 91 -23.27 -18.17 -6.09
CA ALA A 91 -24.64 -18.59 -5.82
C ALA A 91 -25.43 -18.47 -7.12
N GLY A 92 -25.85 -19.61 -7.68
CA GLY A 92 -26.80 -19.67 -8.78
C GLY A 92 -28.19 -19.26 -8.35
#